data_AF-A0A9D0IDB6-F1
#
_entry.id   AF-A0A9D0IDB6-F1
#
_cell.length_a   1.000
_cell.length_b   1.000
_cell.length_c   1.000
_cell.angle_alpha   90.00
_cell.angle_beta   90.00
_cell.angle_gamma   90.00
#
_symmetry.space_group_name_H-M   'P 1'
#
loop_
_entity.id
_entity.type
_entity.pdbx_description
1 polymer ?
#
loop_
_entity_poly.entity_id
_entity_poly.type
_entity_poly.pdbx_seq_one_letter_code
_entity_poly.pdbx_strand_id
1 'polypeptide(L)'
;MTCSLAQGLAHLALERARLLEQLIGLEEEALTRRPMPGGWTVKDLLVHIAAWDRWEHREMERTLTEGAPDLSALETMDAFNADAVAAWRGRDLDEVLAELQEARRDWTTWLAALPVETFCRERTFRGVDWTFPTILRVQAQHDAEHAAQVAAWRRQEGLGYEVWPRRGSKAVLLAALAASREALLTAVALVPPEERASRPVCGTWTLKDVLGHVTDWEALCLQGLRQMAVGRPPQVEAIEDVDAWNQVHVEARRDQPWEEVWAELEAVRRALTGVLEGMDEDAMGRAFPAPWDPHCTPYDWAYICLTHEREHALFDRAP
;
A
#
# COMPACT_ATOMS: atom_id res chain seq x y z
N MET A 1 3.37 21.34 -15.40
CA MET A 1 3.13 19.88 -15.38
C MET A 1 1.86 19.62 -16.18
N THR A 2 1.88 18.64 -17.09
CA THR A 2 0.68 18.18 -17.81
C THR A 2 -0.24 17.45 -16.83
N CYS A 3 -1.54 17.73 -16.87
CA CYS A 3 -2.51 17.02 -16.05
C CYS A 3 -2.54 15.52 -16.44
N SER A 4 -2.41 14.63 -15.47
CA SER A 4 -2.44 13.18 -15.68
C SER A 4 -3.14 12.49 -14.50
N LEU A 5 -4.23 11.78 -14.80
CA LEU A 5 -4.96 10.99 -13.82
C LEU A 5 -4.08 9.84 -13.29
N ALA A 6 -3.39 9.13 -14.18
CA ALA A 6 -2.54 8.00 -13.80
C ALA A 6 -1.43 8.42 -12.83
N GLN A 7 -0.78 9.57 -13.06
CA GLN A 7 0.24 10.11 -12.14
C GLN A 7 -0.37 10.49 -10.78
N GLY A 8 -1.56 11.09 -10.76
CA GLY A 8 -2.27 11.41 -9.52
C GLY A 8 -2.62 10.16 -8.71
N LEU A 9 -3.16 9.13 -9.36
CA LEU A 9 -3.50 7.86 -8.72
C LEU A 9 -2.26 7.12 -8.19
N ALA A 10 -1.18 7.08 -8.98
CA ALA A 10 0.07 6.47 -8.54
C ALA A 10 0.67 7.15 -7.30
N HIS A 11 0.62 8.49 -7.25
CA HIS A 11 1.08 9.22 -6.07
C HIS A 11 0.22 8.95 -4.83
N LEU A 12 -1.11 8.94 -4.97
CA LEU A 12 -2.02 8.58 -3.88
C LEU A 12 -1.77 7.18 -3.33
N ALA A 13 -1.63 6.19 -4.21
CA ALA A 13 -1.39 4.80 -3.82
C ALA A 13 -0.04 4.64 -3.10
N LEU A 14 1.00 5.33 -3.59
CA LEU A 14 2.33 5.30 -2.99
C LEU A 14 2.35 5.88 -1.57
N GLU A 15 1.73 7.04 -1.34
CA GLU A 15 1.71 7.63 0.01
C GLU A 15 0.84 6.83 0.98
N ARG A 16 -0.27 6.23 0.51
CA ARG A 16 -1.05 5.28 1.32
C ARG A 16 -0.24 4.05 1.72
N ALA A 17 0.52 3.47 0.78
CA ALA A 17 1.40 2.34 1.07
C ALA A 17 2.45 2.70 2.12
N ARG A 18 3.06 3.90 2.03
CA ARG A 18 4.03 4.39 3.02
C ARG A 18 3.42 4.59 4.41
N LEU A 19 2.19 5.14 4.48
CA LEU A 19 1.47 5.28 5.75
C LEU A 19 1.25 3.92 6.43
N LEU A 20 0.74 2.93 5.70
CA LEU A 20 0.47 1.60 6.25
C LEU A 20 1.78 0.87 6.61
N GLU A 21 2.86 1.11 5.87
CA GLU A 21 4.18 0.58 6.22
C GLU A 21 4.68 1.11 7.58
N GLN A 22 4.39 2.37 7.92
CA GLN A 22 4.71 2.90 9.25
C GLN A 22 3.97 2.18 10.38
N LEU A 23 2.98 1.34 10.09
CA LEU A 23 2.26 0.55 11.08
C LEU A 23 2.85 -0.86 11.26
N ILE A 24 3.72 -1.30 10.34
CA ILE A 24 4.32 -2.63 10.38
C ILE A 24 5.16 -2.81 11.65
N GLY A 25 5.01 -3.98 12.26
CA GLY A 25 5.67 -4.35 13.51
C GLY A 25 4.99 -3.82 14.77
N LEU A 26 3.89 -3.06 14.64
CA LEU A 26 3.09 -2.63 15.78
C LEU A 26 2.06 -3.69 16.14
N GLU A 27 2.01 -4.02 17.42
CA GLU A 27 0.95 -4.86 17.99
C GLU A 27 -0.38 -4.10 18.07
N GLU A 28 -1.49 -4.82 18.02
CA GLU A 28 -2.83 -4.22 18.05
C GLU A 28 -3.07 -3.33 19.29
N GLU A 29 -2.51 -3.71 20.44
CA GLU A 29 -2.60 -2.89 21.66
C GLU A 29 -1.98 -1.49 21.46
N ALA A 30 -0.83 -1.39 20.78
CA ALA A 30 -0.20 -0.10 20.50
C ALA A 30 -1.04 0.73 19.53
N LEU A 31 -1.66 0.08 18.54
CA LEU A 31 -2.48 0.74 17.52
C LEU A 31 -3.81 1.27 18.09
N THR A 32 -4.38 0.56 19.06
CA THR A 32 -5.76 0.79 19.54
C THR A 32 -5.87 1.41 20.93
N ARG A 33 -4.80 1.41 21.73
CA ARG A 33 -4.85 1.90 23.12
C ARG A 33 -3.80 2.94 23.45
N ARG A 34 -2.65 2.93 22.78
CA ARG A 34 -1.56 3.87 23.08
C ARG A 34 -1.82 5.20 22.35
N PRO A 35 -1.99 6.31 23.07
CA PRO A 35 -2.25 7.59 22.44
C PRO A 35 -0.97 8.14 21.77
N MET A 36 -1.17 8.79 20.63
CA MET A 36 -0.24 9.70 19.97
C MET A 36 -0.33 11.10 20.60
N PRO A 37 0.65 12.00 20.35
CA PRO A 37 0.49 13.42 20.69
C PRO A 37 -0.82 13.97 20.14
N GLY A 38 -1.63 14.60 21.00
CA GLY A 38 -3.01 15.02 20.67
C GLY A 38 -4.10 14.09 21.22
N GLY A 39 -3.74 12.94 21.79
CA GLY A 39 -4.64 12.06 22.55
C GLY A 39 -5.39 11.02 21.72
N TRP A 40 -5.26 11.05 20.39
CA TRP A 40 -5.79 10.03 19.49
C TRP A 40 -4.90 8.79 19.45
N THR A 41 -5.49 7.63 19.23
CA THR A 41 -4.76 6.40 18.88
C THR A 41 -4.45 6.37 17.37
N VAL A 42 -3.59 5.45 16.94
CA VAL A 42 -3.40 5.21 15.49
C VAL A 42 -4.72 4.78 14.84
N LYS A 43 -5.53 3.95 15.51
CA LYS A 43 -6.86 3.58 15.02
C LYS A 43 -7.73 4.81 14.75
N ASP A 44 -7.77 5.77 15.68
CA ASP A 44 -8.53 7.02 15.50
C ASP A 44 -7.99 7.85 14.32
N LEU A 45 -6.66 7.89 14.15
CA LEU A 45 -6.02 8.57 13.03
C LEU A 45 -6.45 7.97 11.67
N LEU A 46 -6.53 6.64 11.57
CA LEU A 46 -6.97 5.97 10.34
C LEU A 46 -8.44 6.27 10.01
N VAL A 47 -9.32 6.34 11.01
CA VAL A 47 -10.71 6.77 10.84
C VAL A 47 -10.78 8.18 10.27
N HIS A 48 -10.01 9.11 10.85
CA HIS A 48 -9.92 10.49 10.37
C HIS A 48 -9.51 10.55 8.90
N ILE A 49 -8.48 9.81 8.49
CA ILE A 49 -8.02 9.78 7.10
C ILE A 49 -9.12 9.25 6.17
N ALA A 50 -9.79 8.15 6.56
CA ALA A 50 -10.89 7.59 5.78
C ALA A 50 -12.07 8.57 5.64
N ALA A 51 -12.40 9.31 6.70
CA ALA A 51 -13.45 10.32 6.67
C ALA A 51 -13.14 11.46 5.67
N TRP A 52 -11.89 11.89 5.58
CA TRP A 52 -11.46 12.88 4.58
C TRP A 52 -11.48 12.32 3.16
N ASP A 53 -11.08 11.05 2.94
CA ASP A 53 -11.23 10.40 1.63
C ASP A 53 -12.72 10.37 1.19
N ARG A 54 -13.64 10.01 2.10
CA ARG A 54 -15.10 10.02 1.82
C ARG A 54 -15.61 11.43 1.54
N TRP A 55 -15.14 12.42 2.29
CA TRP A 55 -15.52 13.82 2.09
C TRP A 55 -15.05 14.33 0.72
N GLU A 56 -13.78 14.14 0.38
CA GLU A 56 -13.22 14.58 -0.91
C GLU A 56 -13.96 13.93 -2.09
N HIS A 57 -14.21 12.62 -2.02
CA HIS A 57 -15.00 11.92 -3.03
C HIS A 57 -16.38 12.58 -3.24
N ARG A 58 -17.13 12.76 -2.14
CA ARG A 58 -18.46 13.36 -2.19
C ARG A 58 -18.43 14.78 -2.73
N GLU A 59 -17.50 15.61 -2.27
CA GLU A 59 -17.45 17.02 -2.69
C GLU A 59 -16.97 17.16 -4.13
N MET A 60 -16.04 16.33 -4.59
CA MET A 60 -15.66 16.28 -6.01
C MET A 60 -16.84 15.88 -6.89
N GLU A 61 -17.59 14.86 -6.50
CA GLU A 61 -18.82 14.46 -7.20
C GLU A 61 -19.84 15.62 -7.22
N ARG A 62 -20.03 16.27 -6.07
CA ARG A 62 -20.91 17.44 -5.94
C ARG A 62 -20.54 18.58 -6.89
N THR A 63 -19.26 18.82 -7.14
CA THR A 63 -18.86 19.83 -8.14
C THR A 63 -19.32 19.48 -9.56
N LEU A 64 -19.48 18.21 -9.89
CA LEU A 64 -19.93 17.77 -11.21
C LEU A 64 -21.45 17.82 -11.33
N THR A 65 -22.17 17.58 -10.25
CA THR A 65 -23.64 17.47 -10.24
C THR A 65 -24.34 18.78 -9.87
N GLU A 66 -23.82 19.51 -8.88
CA GLU A 66 -24.40 20.73 -8.32
C GLU A 66 -23.59 22.00 -8.65
N GLY A 67 -22.37 21.84 -9.18
CA GLY A 67 -21.52 22.94 -9.64
C GLY A 67 -20.64 23.61 -8.57
N ALA A 68 -20.79 23.23 -7.30
CA ALA A 68 -19.95 23.71 -6.20
C ALA A 68 -19.85 22.67 -5.05
N PRO A 69 -18.72 22.62 -4.32
CA PRO A 69 -18.56 21.75 -3.15
C PRO A 69 -19.18 22.38 -1.90
N ASP A 70 -19.49 21.56 -0.89
CA ASP A 70 -19.66 21.99 0.50
C ASP A 70 -18.30 22.21 1.15
N LEU A 71 -18.04 23.39 1.67
CA LEU A 71 -16.78 23.67 2.39
C LEU A 71 -16.98 23.80 3.90
N SER A 72 -18.17 23.52 4.43
CA SER A 72 -18.48 23.66 5.86
C SER A 72 -17.59 22.79 6.76
N ALA A 73 -17.21 21.59 6.30
CA ALA A 73 -16.28 20.72 7.04
C ALA A 73 -14.90 21.35 7.21
N LEU A 74 -14.41 22.10 6.21
CA LEU A 74 -13.13 22.83 6.30
C LEU A 74 -13.20 24.02 7.27
N GLU A 75 -14.39 24.59 7.49
CA GLU A 75 -14.60 25.68 8.46
C GLU A 75 -14.68 25.14 9.90
N THR A 76 -14.97 23.84 10.06
CA THR A 76 -15.22 23.19 11.35
C THR A 76 -14.45 21.87 11.49
N MET A 77 -13.20 21.84 11.00
CA MET A 77 -12.39 20.62 10.88
C MET A 77 -12.32 19.83 12.19
N ASP A 78 -12.10 20.49 13.32
CA ASP A 78 -12.01 19.81 14.62
C ASP A 78 -13.31 19.08 15.00
N ALA A 79 -14.47 19.69 14.71
CA ALA A 79 -15.76 19.06 14.97
C ALA A 79 -16.01 17.89 14.01
N PHE A 80 -15.75 18.08 12.71
CA PHE A 80 -15.84 17.02 11.71
C PHE A 80 -14.99 15.80 12.08
N ASN A 81 -13.72 16.05 12.45
CA ASN A 81 -12.76 15.05 12.88
C ASN A 81 -13.23 14.31 14.14
N ALA A 82 -13.69 15.06 15.15
CA ALA A 82 -14.18 14.49 16.41
C ALA A 82 -15.43 13.63 16.20
N ASP A 83 -16.36 14.07 15.35
CA ASP A 83 -17.58 13.33 15.03
C ASP A 83 -17.28 12.03 14.27
N ALA A 84 -16.35 12.07 13.30
CA ALA A 84 -15.89 10.89 12.58
C ALA A 84 -15.27 9.85 13.52
N VAL A 85 -14.32 10.27 14.38
CA VAL A 85 -13.70 9.38 15.38
C VAL A 85 -14.73 8.84 16.37
N ALA A 86 -15.67 9.67 16.84
CA ALA A 86 -16.71 9.25 17.76
C ALA A 86 -17.64 8.18 17.15
N ALA A 87 -18.00 8.32 15.87
CA ALA A 87 -18.85 7.37 15.16
C ALA A 87 -18.21 5.97 14.99
N TRP A 88 -16.88 5.90 14.95
CA TRP A 88 -16.12 4.67 14.76
C TRP A 88 -15.46 4.13 16.03
N ARG A 89 -15.59 4.80 17.18
CA ARG A 89 -14.88 4.44 18.42
C ARG A 89 -15.08 2.97 18.84
N GLY A 90 -16.28 2.44 18.63
CA GLY A 90 -16.65 1.06 18.98
C GLY A 90 -16.26 -0.01 17.97
N ARG A 91 -15.72 0.36 16.80
CA ARG A 91 -15.29 -0.56 15.74
C ARG A 91 -13.92 -1.14 16.03
N ASP A 92 -13.68 -2.37 15.60
CA ASP A 92 -12.36 -3.01 15.75
C ASP A 92 -11.35 -2.48 14.71
N LEU A 93 -10.10 -2.92 14.81
CA LEU A 93 -9.03 -2.45 13.92
C LEU A 93 -9.24 -2.93 12.47
N ASP A 94 -9.71 -4.16 12.28
CA ASP A 94 -10.03 -4.73 10.97
C ASP A 94 -11.12 -3.92 10.25
N GLU A 95 -12.21 -3.58 10.95
CA GLU A 95 -13.28 -2.72 10.43
C GLU A 95 -12.75 -1.34 10.00
N VAL A 96 -11.85 -0.73 10.80
CA VAL A 96 -11.26 0.57 10.48
C VAL A 96 -10.31 0.50 9.28
N LEU A 97 -9.48 -0.54 9.19
CA LEU A 97 -8.60 -0.76 8.04
C LEU A 97 -9.39 -1.07 6.76
N ALA A 98 -10.51 -1.78 6.88
CA ALA A 98 -11.42 -2.02 5.76
C ALA A 98 -12.04 -0.72 5.25
N GLU A 99 -12.54 0.15 6.14
CA GLU A 99 -13.09 1.46 5.76
C GLU A 99 -12.03 2.36 5.13
N LEU A 100 -10.82 2.41 5.66
CA LEU A 100 -9.71 3.18 5.09
C LEU A 100 -9.42 2.77 3.63
N GLN A 101 -9.46 1.47 3.36
CA GLN A 101 -9.25 0.93 2.02
C GLN A 101 -10.47 1.16 1.11
N GLU A 102 -11.68 0.97 1.63
CA GLU A 102 -12.92 1.14 0.86
C GLU A 102 -13.15 2.61 0.46
N ALA A 103 -12.95 3.55 1.39
CA ALA A 103 -13.07 4.98 1.12
C ALA A 103 -12.18 5.41 -0.05
N ARG A 104 -10.90 4.99 -0.03
CA ARG A 104 -9.95 5.29 -1.11
C ARG A 104 -10.33 4.58 -2.40
N ARG A 105 -10.67 3.29 -2.35
CA ARG A 105 -11.01 2.46 -3.52
C ARG A 105 -12.24 2.97 -4.27
N ASP A 106 -13.29 3.35 -3.54
CA ASP A 106 -14.51 3.89 -4.13
C ASP A 106 -14.20 5.20 -4.86
N TRP A 107 -13.41 6.07 -4.23
CA TRP A 107 -13.01 7.34 -4.82
C TRP A 107 -12.13 7.17 -6.07
N THR A 108 -11.11 6.32 -6.01
CA THR A 108 -10.20 6.10 -7.15
C THR A 108 -10.88 5.36 -8.30
N THR A 109 -11.82 4.46 -8.00
CA THR A 109 -12.66 3.80 -9.02
C THR A 109 -13.56 4.81 -9.73
N TRP A 110 -14.19 5.72 -8.98
CA TRP A 110 -14.98 6.80 -9.56
C TRP A 110 -14.11 7.73 -10.44
N LEU A 111 -12.93 8.14 -9.93
CA LEU A 111 -11.98 8.96 -10.69
C LEU A 111 -11.53 8.29 -12.00
N ALA A 112 -11.24 6.99 -11.96
CA ALA A 112 -10.82 6.22 -13.13
C ALA A 112 -11.89 6.14 -14.23
N ALA A 113 -13.16 6.30 -13.88
CA ALA A 113 -14.27 6.28 -14.82
C ALA A 113 -14.55 7.66 -15.47
N LEU A 114 -13.92 8.74 -14.99
CA LEU A 114 -14.15 10.08 -15.53
C LEU A 114 -13.44 10.31 -16.87
N PRO A 115 -14.04 11.08 -17.80
CA PRO A 115 -13.31 11.59 -18.95
C PRO A 115 -12.11 12.43 -18.50
N VAL A 116 -10.96 12.29 -19.15
CA VAL A 116 -9.72 12.99 -18.79
C VAL A 116 -9.89 14.51 -18.82
N GLU A 117 -10.70 15.03 -19.73
CA GLU A 117 -11.03 16.46 -19.82
C GLU A 117 -11.84 16.94 -18.62
N THR A 118 -12.68 16.07 -18.04
CA THR A 118 -13.43 16.37 -16.81
C THR A 118 -12.49 16.40 -15.61
N PHE A 119 -11.59 15.42 -15.51
CA PHE A 119 -10.57 15.39 -14.47
C PHE A 119 -9.65 16.62 -14.53
N CYS A 120 -9.18 16.97 -15.72
CA CYS A 120 -8.25 18.09 -15.94
C CYS A 120 -8.89 19.47 -16.01
N ARG A 121 -10.24 19.56 -15.92
CA ARG A 121 -10.93 20.84 -15.98
C ARG A 121 -10.51 21.76 -14.82
N GLU A 122 -10.22 23.01 -15.15
CA GLU A 122 -9.95 24.05 -14.16
C GLU A 122 -11.14 24.26 -13.24
N ARG A 123 -10.87 24.35 -11.94
CA ARG A 123 -11.86 24.63 -10.90
C ARG A 123 -11.25 25.56 -9.87
N THR A 124 -12.01 26.55 -9.45
CA THR A 124 -11.61 27.49 -8.41
C THR A 124 -12.81 27.78 -7.53
N PHE A 125 -12.64 27.62 -6.22
CA PHE A 125 -13.68 27.95 -5.23
C PHE A 125 -13.08 28.87 -4.18
N ARG A 126 -13.77 29.98 -3.90
CA ARG A 126 -13.30 31.03 -2.96
C ARG A 126 -11.86 31.51 -3.22
N GLY A 127 -11.45 31.54 -4.49
CA GLY A 127 -10.10 31.96 -4.90
C GLY A 127 -8.99 30.92 -4.72
N VAL A 128 -9.34 29.70 -4.32
CA VAL A 128 -8.41 28.57 -4.14
C VAL A 128 -8.51 27.62 -5.33
N ASP A 129 -7.35 27.15 -5.83
CA ASP A 129 -7.29 26.08 -6.83
C ASP A 129 -7.90 24.80 -6.26
N TRP A 130 -8.97 24.35 -6.90
CA TRP A 130 -9.73 23.17 -6.51
C TRP A 130 -9.81 22.17 -7.67
N THR A 131 -8.80 22.17 -8.53
CA THR A 131 -8.65 21.17 -9.58
C THR A 131 -8.47 19.79 -8.97
N PHE A 132 -9.03 18.77 -9.63
CA PHE A 132 -8.93 17.39 -9.14
C PHE A 132 -7.46 16.93 -8.97
N PRO A 133 -6.53 17.23 -9.90
CA PRO A 133 -5.10 17.00 -9.67
C PRO A 133 -4.54 17.63 -8.38
N THR A 134 -5.00 18.83 -8.01
CA THR A 134 -4.57 19.50 -6.78
C THR A 134 -5.15 18.81 -5.54
N ILE A 135 -6.42 18.39 -5.56
CA ILE A 135 -7.03 17.62 -4.48
C ILE A 135 -6.29 16.29 -4.24
N LEU A 136 -6.00 15.54 -5.30
CA LEU A 136 -5.23 14.28 -5.19
C LEU A 136 -3.85 14.53 -4.56
N ARG A 137 -3.19 15.65 -4.87
CA ARG A 137 -1.91 16.02 -4.27
C ARG A 137 -2.04 16.36 -2.78
N VAL A 138 -3.09 17.08 -2.40
CA VAL A 138 -3.39 17.40 -1.00
C VAL A 138 -3.63 16.12 -0.22
N GLN A 139 -4.41 15.18 -0.76
CA GLN A 139 -4.69 13.94 -0.04
C GLN A 139 -3.48 13.00 0.03
N ALA A 140 -2.62 12.97 -1.00
CA ALA A 140 -1.35 12.26 -0.93
C ALA A 140 -0.41 12.87 0.15
N GLN A 141 -0.34 14.20 0.20
CA GLN A 141 0.41 14.92 1.23
C GLN A 141 -0.15 14.64 2.63
N HIS A 142 -1.47 14.54 2.78
CA HIS A 142 -2.13 14.20 4.04
C HIS A 142 -1.73 12.80 4.55
N ASP A 143 -1.72 11.79 3.67
CA ASP A 143 -1.20 10.45 4.01
C ASP A 143 0.29 10.53 4.43
N ALA A 144 1.11 11.30 3.71
CA ALA A 144 2.55 11.47 3.99
C ALA A 144 2.82 12.19 5.34
N GLU A 145 2.04 13.22 5.67
CA GLU A 145 2.14 13.94 6.95
C GLU A 145 1.80 13.02 8.12
N HIS A 146 0.74 12.23 7.99
CA HIS A 146 0.36 11.26 9.02
C HIS A 146 1.33 10.09 9.13
N ALA A 147 1.92 9.64 8.02
CA ALA A 147 3.03 8.69 8.06
C ALA A 147 4.21 9.25 8.87
N ALA A 148 4.58 10.51 8.65
CA ALA A 148 5.65 11.17 9.41
C ALA A 148 5.31 11.34 10.90
N GLN A 149 4.05 11.65 11.23
CA GLN A 149 3.57 11.72 12.62
C GLN A 149 3.66 10.36 13.32
N VAL A 150 3.20 9.28 12.68
CA VAL A 150 3.32 7.92 13.23
C VAL A 150 4.80 7.55 13.40
N ALA A 151 5.65 7.83 12.41
CA ALA A 151 7.08 7.56 12.49
C ALA A 151 7.74 8.30 13.67
N ALA A 152 7.37 9.56 13.90
CA ALA A 152 7.86 10.35 15.03
C ALA A 152 7.39 9.79 16.37
N TRP A 153 6.10 9.44 16.48
CA TRP A 153 5.54 8.80 17.67
C TRP A 153 6.23 7.47 17.96
N ARG A 154 6.45 6.60 16.96
CA ARG A 154 7.17 5.34 17.13
C ARG A 154 8.57 5.54 17.72
N ARG A 155 9.32 6.53 17.22
CA ARG A 155 10.66 6.86 17.73
C ARG A 155 10.61 7.34 19.18
N GLN A 156 9.65 8.19 19.51
CA GLN A 156 9.48 8.70 20.88
C GLN A 156 9.11 7.58 21.86
N GLU A 157 8.26 6.67 21.44
CA GLU A 157 7.70 5.61 22.27
C GLU A 157 8.57 4.33 22.33
N GLY A 158 9.68 4.29 21.57
CA GLY A 158 10.57 3.13 21.48
C GLY A 158 9.97 1.94 20.74
N LEU A 159 9.05 2.17 19.79
CA LEU A 159 8.31 1.15 19.03
C LEU A 159 8.97 0.79 17.69
N GLY A 160 10.30 0.77 17.67
CA GLY A 160 11.09 0.30 16.53
C GLY A 160 11.34 -1.22 16.60
N TYR A 161 11.80 -1.79 15.49
CA TYR A 161 12.40 -3.12 15.43
C TYR A 161 13.85 -3.01 14.98
N GLU A 162 14.73 -3.92 15.43
CA GLU A 162 16.18 -3.81 15.20
C GLU A 162 16.60 -4.09 13.75
N VAL A 163 16.01 -5.11 13.13
CA VAL A 163 16.39 -5.55 11.77
C VAL A 163 15.15 -5.75 10.91
N TRP A 164 14.32 -6.74 11.24
CA TRP A 164 13.04 -7.02 10.57
C TRP A 164 11.96 -7.27 11.64
N PRO A 165 10.70 -6.85 11.43
CA PRO A 165 9.60 -7.13 12.34
C PRO A 165 9.22 -8.60 12.23
N ARG A 166 9.26 -9.32 13.35
CA ARG A 166 8.90 -10.75 13.42
C ARG A 166 7.47 -11.00 13.92
N ARG A 167 6.80 -9.94 14.36
CA ARG A 167 5.45 -9.91 14.92
C ARG A 167 4.86 -8.52 14.68
N GLY A 168 3.57 -8.40 14.93
CA GLY A 168 2.75 -7.22 14.75
C GLY A 168 1.38 -7.63 14.24
N SER A 169 0.47 -6.67 14.13
CA SER A 169 -0.90 -6.92 13.68
C SER A 169 -0.95 -7.55 12.28
N LYS A 170 -1.56 -8.74 12.15
CA LYS A 170 -1.85 -9.39 10.86
C LYS A 170 -2.73 -8.52 9.97
N ALA A 171 -3.75 -7.88 10.55
CA ALA A 171 -4.66 -7.00 9.82
C ALA A 171 -3.91 -5.85 9.13
N VAL A 172 -2.97 -5.22 9.85
CA VAL A 172 -2.10 -4.17 9.29
C VAL A 172 -1.21 -4.72 8.17
N LEU A 173 -0.59 -5.89 8.36
CA LEU A 173 0.27 -6.50 7.35
C LEU A 173 -0.50 -6.80 6.06
N LEU A 174 -1.72 -7.34 6.17
CA LEU A 174 -2.60 -7.57 5.01
C LEU A 174 -2.99 -6.27 4.31
N ALA A 175 -3.35 -5.23 5.07
CA ALA A 175 -3.67 -3.91 4.51
C ALA A 175 -2.44 -3.29 3.80
N ALA A 176 -1.25 -3.41 4.37
CA ALA A 176 -0.01 -2.91 3.78
C ALA A 176 0.36 -3.67 2.48
N LEU A 177 0.19 -5.00 2.46
CA LEU A 177 0.37 -5.81 1.24
C LEU A 177 -0.62 -5.42 0.14
N ALA A 178 -1.87 -5.14 0.49
CA ALA A 178 -2.88 -4.65 -0.46
C ALA A 178 -2.49 -3.28 -1.04
N ALA A 179 -2.10 -2.33 -0.18
CA ALA A 179 -1.68 -0.99 -0.60
C ALA A 179 -0.39 -1.00 -1.43
N SER A 180 0.57 -1.86 -1.10
CA SER A 180 1.79 -2.04 -1.90
C SER A 180 1.49 -2.59 -3.29
N ARG A 181 0.57 -3.56 -3.40
CA ARG A 181 0.11 -4.05 -4.71
C ARG A 181 -0.54 -2.92 -5.51
N GLU A 182 -1.42 -2.15 -4.89
CA GLU A 182 -2.05 -1.00 -5.55
C GLU A 182 -1.01 0.02 -6.05
N ALA A 183 0.00 0.34 -5.23
CA ALA A 183 1.10 1.22 -5.63
C ALA A 183 1.89 0.67 -6.82
N LEU A 184 2.21 -0.63 -6.84
CA LEU A 184 2.86 -1.26 -7.99
C LEU A 184 1.99 -1.19 -9.25
N LEU A 185 0.71 -1.56 -9.17
CA LEU A 185 -0.17 -1.61 -10.34
C LEU A 185 -0.45 -0.21 -10.92
N THR A 186 -0.58 0.80 -10.07
CA THR A 186 -0.70 2.19 -10.51
C THR A 186 0.59 2.72 -11.12
N ALA A 187 1.76 2.32 -10.63
CA ALA A 187 3.04 2.61 -11.28
C ALA A 187 3.18 1.91 -12.65
N VAL A 188 2.72 0.66 -12.79
CA VAL A 188 2.67 -0.06 -14.08
C VAL A 188 1.82 0.69 -15.10
N ALA A 189 0.73 1.33 -14.66
CA ALA A 189 -0.15 2.11 -15.53
C ALA A 189 0.52 3.37 -16.11
N LEU A 190 1.66 3.81 -15.56
CA LEU A 190 2.44 4.93 -16.09
C LEU A 190 3.26 4.53 -17.34
N VAL A 191 3.48 3.24 -17.58
CA VAL A 191 4.21 2.73 -18.75
C VAL A 191 3.22 2.29 -19.83
N PRO A 192 3.27 2.90 -21.04
CA PRO A 192 2.41 2.52 -22.15
C PRO A 192 2.49 1.03 -22.47
N PRO A 193 1.38 0.33 -22.76
CA PRO A 193 1.37 -1.11 -23.02
C PRO A 193 2.41 -1.59 -24.04
N GLU A 194 2.62 -0.83 -25.11
CA GLU A 194 3.58 -1.10 -26.19
C GLU A 194 5.05 -0.98 -25.75
N GLU A 195 5.33 -0.26 -24.67
CA GLU A 195 6.67 -0.06 -24.12
C GLU A 195 7.04 -1.09 -23.03
N ARG A 196 6.06 -1.80 -22.45
CA ARG A 196 6.28 -2.62 -21.24
C ARG A 196 7.30 -3.74 -21.40
N ALA A 197 7.47 -4.26 -22.61
CA ALA A 197 8.41 -5.33 -22.94
C ALA A 197 9.64 -4.85 -23.73
N SER A 198 9.82 -3.54 -23.91
CA SER A 198 10.88 -3.00 -24.78
C SER A 198 11.65 -1.82 -24.16
N ARG A 199 10.99 -0.99 -23.36
CA ARG A 199 11.61 0.14 -22.65
C ARG A 199 12.25 -0.34 -21.35
N PRO A 200 13.55 -0.11 -21.12
CA PRO A 200 14.16 -0.32 -19.82
C PRO A 200 13.58 0.64 -18.78
N VAL A 201 13.24 0.12 -17.61
CA VAL A 201 12.69 0.88 -16.46
C VAL A 201 13.52 0.71 -15.19
N CYS A 202 14.39 -0.31 -15.14
CA CYS A 202 15.30 -0.55 -14.02
C CYS A 202 16.63 -1.09 -14.57
N GLY A 203 17.63 -0.22 -14.73
CA GLY A 203 18.87 -0.60 -15.41
C GLY A 203 18.60 -1.05 -16.84
N THR A 204 18.90 -2.31 -17.17
CA THR A 204 18.62 -2.92 -18.47
C THR A 204 17.28 -3.66 -18.54
N TRP A 205 16.58 -3.82 -17.41
CA TRP A 205 15.35 -4.59 -17.33
C TRP A 205 14.14 -3.77 -17.78
N THR A 206 13.29 -4.40 -18.59
CA THR A 206 11.99 -3.87 -19.00
C THR A 206 10.97 -4.00 -17.87
N LEU A 207 9.80 -3.38 -17.99
CA LEU A 207 8.75 -3.54 -16.99
C LEU A 207 8.32 -5.01 -16.87
N LYS A 208 8.23 -5.73 -18.00
CA LYS A 208 7.95 -7.17 -18.01
C LYS A 208 8.97 -7.96 -17.19
N ASP A 209 10.26 -7.65 -17.37
CA ASP A 209 11.34 -8.32 -16.64
C ASP A 209 11.24 -8.05 -15.14
N VAL A 210 10.98 -6.80 -14.73
CA VAL A 210 10.84 -6.47 -13.31
C VAL A 210 9.63 -7.14 -12.68
N LEU A 211 8.47 -7.17 -13.36
CA LEU A 211 7.29 -7.85 -12.82
C LEU A 211 7.50 -9.37 -12.70
N GLY A 212 8.19 -9.98 -13.66
CA GLY A 212 8.61 -11.38 -13.56
C GLY A 212 9.50 -11.62 -12.34
N HIS A 213 10.53 -10.81 -12.17
CA HIS A 213 11.43 -10.87 -11.01
C HIS A 213 10.71 -10.68 -9.66
N VAL A 214 9.81 -9.69 -9.54
CA VAL A 214 8.99 -9.51 -8.34
C VAL A 214 8.14 -10.75 -8.07
N THR A 215 7.58 -11.35 -9.12
CA THR A 215 6.78 -12.58 -9.03
C THR A 215 7.62 -13.77 -8.55
N ASP A 216 8.86 -13.92 -9.00
CA ASP A 216 9.76 -15.00 -8.59
C ASP A 216 10.09 -14.94 -7.09
N TRP A 217 10.41 -13.75 -6.57
CA TRP A 217 10.64 -13.55 -5.13
C TRP A 217 9.38 -13.80 -4.30
N GLU A 218 8.22 -13.35 -4.79
CA GLU A 218 6.96 -13.58 -4.10
C GLU A 218 6.52 -15.06 -4.15
N ALA A 219 6.85 -15.79 -5.22
CA ALA A 219 6.62 -17.23 -5.32
C ALA A 219 7.51 -18.00 -4.34
N LEU A 220 8.76 -17.58 -4.16
CA LEU A 220 9.65 -18.11 -3.13
C LEU A 220 9.08 -17.88 -1.74
N CYS A 221 8.63 -16.66 -1.44
CA CYS A 221 7.91 -16.32 -0.21
C CYS A 221 6.69 -17.24 0.02
N LEU A 222 5.85 -17.39 -1.01
CA LEU A 222 4.65 -18.22 -0.95
C LEU A 222 4.96 -19.69 -0.62
N GLN A 223 6.05 -20.23 -1.18
CA GLN A 223 6.48 -21.60 -0.91
C GLN A 223 6.76 -21.84 0.58
N GLY A 224 7.53 -20.95 1.23
CA GLY A 224 7.82 -21.10 2.66
C GLY A 224 6.62 -20.78 3.55
N LEU A 225 5.81 -19.77 3.21
CA LEU A 225 4.57 -19.48 3.93
C LEU A 225 3.62 -20.68 3.95
N ARG A 226 3.49 -21.41 2.84
CA ARG A 226 2.69 -22.65 2.79
C ARG A 226 3.20 -23.74 3.74
N GLN A 227 4.52 -23.87 3.90
CA GLN A 227 5.08 -24.84 4.86
C GLN A 227 4.82 -24.40 6.30
N MET A 228 5.05 -23.12 6.60
CA MET A 228 4.86 -22.57 7.95
C MET A 228 3.40 -22.61 8.39
N ALA A 229 2.46 -22.38 7.47
CA ALA A 229 1.02 -22.48 7.72
C ALA A 229 0.59 -23.88 8.19
N VAL A 230 1.29 -24.94 7.77
CA VAL A 230 1.07 -26.33 8.25
C VAL A 230 2.04 -26.76 9.35
N GLY A 231 2.74 -25.80 9.97
CA GLY A 231 3.63 -26.03 11.10
C GLY A 231 4.98 -26.65 10.74
N ARG A 232 5.41 -26.56 9.48
CA ARG A 232 6.71 -27.05 9.01
C ARG A 232 7.67 -25.89 8.74
N PRO A 233 8.98 -26.08 8.98
CA PRO A 233 9.98 -25.09 8.56
C PRO A 233 9.95 -24.88 7.04
N PRO A 234 10.27 -23.67 6.56
CA PRO A 234 10.33 -23.40 5.12
C PRO A 234 11.43 -24.26 4.48
N GLN A 235 11.06 -24.99 3.42
CA GLN A 235 11.97 -25.82 2.62
C GLN A 235 12.33 -25.07 1.35
N VAL A 236 13.14 -24.02 1.51
CA VAL A 236 13.66 -23.20 0.42
C VAL A 236 15.18 -23.32 0.40
N GLU A 237 15.77 -23.36 -0.78
CA GLU A 237 17.22 -23.41 -0.93
C GLU A 237 17.84 -22.05 -0.60
N ALA A 238 19.03 -22.07 -0.01
CA ALA A 238 19.77 -20.83 0.24
C ALA A 238 20.24 -20.23 -1.09
N ILE A 239 19.91 -18.97 -1.32
CA ILE A 239 20.37 -18.21 -2.49
C ILE A 239 21.68 -17.53 -2.09
N GLU A 240 22.83 -18.12 -2.48
CA GLU A 240 24.16 -17.59 -2.16
C GLU A 240 24.52 -16.36 -2.99
N ASP A 241 24.10 -16.35 -4.27
CA ASP A 241 24.31 -15.25 -5.21
C ASP A 241 22.96 -14.77 -5.75
N VAL A 242 22.44 -13.71 -5.11
CA VAL A 242 21.15 -13.09 -5.45
C VAL A 242 21.15 -12.53 -6.87
N ASP A 243 22.27 -11.95 -7.32
CA ASP A 243 22.36 -11.37 -8.66
C ASP A 243 22.35 -12.45 -9.74
N ALA A 244 23.09 -13.54 -9.54
CA ALA A 244 23.07 -14.68 -10.44
C ALA A 244 21.69 -15.35 -10.47
N TRP A 245 21.04 -15.52 -9.31
CA TRP A 245 19.69 -16.07 -9.21
C TRP A 245 18.69 -15.20 -9.98
N ASN A 246 18.72 -13.88 -9.76
CA ASN A 246 17.88 -12.91 -10.46
C ASN A 246 18.08 -12.97 -11.98
N GLN A 247 19.34 -13.03 -12.44
CA GLN A 247 19.66 -13.07 -13.87
C GLN A 247 19.14 -14.36 -14.53
N VAL A 248 19.27 -15.51 -13.87
CA VAL A 248 18.74 -16.79 -14.37
C VAL A 248 17.22 -16.75 -14.50
N HIS A 249 16.52 -16.21 -13.51
CA HIS A 249 15.05 -16.15 -13.51
C HIS A 249 14.52 -15.17 -14.56
N VAL A 250 15.11 -13.99 -14.70
CA VAL A 250 14.75 -13.04 -15.77
C VAL A 250 15.03 -13.63 -17.16
N GLU A 251 16.16 -14.32 -17.36
CA GLU A 251 16.46 -15.00 -18.62
C GLU A 251 15.42 -16.07 -18.97
N ALA A 252 15.02 -16.89 -17.99
CA ALA A 252 14.03 -17.94 -18.17
C ALA A 252 12.65 -17.40 -18.59
N ARG A 253 12.33 -16.15 -18.23
CA ARG A 253 11.08 -15.46 -18.55
C ARG A 253 11.14 -14.62 -19.84
N ARG A 254 12.30 -14.50 -20.48
CA ARG A 254 12.52 -13.54 -21.59
C ARG A 254 11.52 -13.72 -22.73
N ASP A 255 11.25 -14.96 -23.11
CA ASP A 255 10.34 -15.30 -24.22
C ASP A 255 8.87 -15.42 -23.79
N GLN A 256 8.55 -15.29 -22.49
CA GLN A 256 7.16 -15.33 -22.02
C GLN A 256 6.39 -14.08 -22.49
N PRO A 257 5.13 -14.23 -22.92
CA PRO A 257 4.27 -13.10 -23.26
C PRO A 257 3.90 -12.29 -22.01
N TRP A 258 3.60 -11.00 -22.20
CA TRP A 258 3.21 -10.10 -21.11
C TRP A 258 2.05 -10.65 -20.29
N GLU A 259 1.05 -11.23 -20.97
CA GLU A 259 -0.17 -11.76 -20.37
C GLU A 259 0.12 -12.93 -19.40
N GLU A 260 1.14 -13.75 -19.68
CA GLU A 260 1.53 -14.85 -18.81
C GLU A 260 2.22 -14.33 -17.55
N VAL A 261 3.19 -13.42 -17.69
CA VAL A 261 3.87 -12.76 -16.56
C VAL A 261 2.85 -12.03 -15.67
N TRP A 262 1.90 -11.32 -16.29
CA TRP A 262 0.84 -10.62 -15.57
C TRP A 262 -0.08 -11.57 -14.81
N ALA A 263 -0.55 -12.64 -15.46
CA ALA A 263 -1.42 -13.62 -14.84
C ALA A 263 -0.75 -14.31 -13.63
N GLU A 264 0.55 -14.59 -13.74
CA GLU A 264 1.33 -15.19 -12.64
C GLU A 264 1.52 -14.22 -11.47
N LEU A 265 1.86 -12.95 -11.75
CA LEU A 265 1.97 -11.89 -10.73
C LEU A 265 0.68 -11.79 -9.89
N GLU A 266 -0.48 -11.82 -10.54
CA GLU A 266 -1.77 -11.81 -9.84
C GLU A 266 -2.04 -13.12 -9.08
N ALA A 267 -1.75 -14.27 -9.71
CA ALA A 267 -2.02 -15.58 -9.11
C ALA A 267 -1.17 -15.82 -7.84
N VAL A 268 0.10 -15.46 -7.87
CA VAL A 268 1.02 -15.59 -6.73
C VAL A 268 0.54 -14.73 -5.56
N ARG A 269 0.19 -13.46 -5.79
CA ARG A 269 -0.34 -12.59 -4.71
C ARG A 269 -1.65 -13.08 -4.14
N ARG A 270 -2.61 -13.49 -4.97
CA ARG A 270 -3.86 -14.08 -4.48
C ARG A 270 -3.59 -15.30 -3.60
N ALA A 271 -2.66 -16.17 -4.00
CA ALA A 271 -2.30 -17.34 -3.22
C ALA A 271 -1.55 -16.99 -1.92
N LEU A 272 -0.66 -16.00 -1.93
CA LEU A 272 0.06 -15.52 -0.75
C LEU A 272 -0.90 -14.92 0.26
N THR A 273 -1.76 -13.98 -0.17
CA THR A 273 -2.80 -13.40 0.68
C THR A 273 -3.70 -14.47 1.27
N GLY A 274 -4.17 -15.43 0.46
CA GLY A 274 -5.04 -16.50 0.95
C GLY A 274 -4.38 -17.42 2.00
N VAL A 275 -3.05 -17.63 1.92
CA VAL A 275 -2.32 -18.35 2.98
C VAL A 275 -2.28 -17.52 4.26
N LEU A 276 -1.96 -16.23 4.18
CA LEU A 276 -1.87 -15.34 5.33
C LEU A 276 -3.23 -15.13 6.03
N GLU A 277 -4.31 -14.97 5.26
CA GLU A 277 -5.67 -14.87 5.80
C GLU A 277 -6.07 -16.11 6.60
N GLY A 278 -5.63 -17.29 6.17
CA GLY A 278 -5.87 -18.57 6.83
C GLY A 278 -5.07 -18.81 8.11
N MET A 279 -4.08 -17.97 8.42
CA MET A 279 -3.28 -18.05 9.64
C MET A 279 -3.89 -17.16 10.73
N ASP A 280 -3.86 -17.59 11.99
CA ASP A 280 -4.19 -16.72 13.13
C ASP A 280 -2.98 -15.88 13.57
N GLU A 281 -3.21 -14.94 14.49
CA GLU A 281 -2.18 -14.00 14.99
C GLU A 281 -1.00 -14.73 15.62
N ASP A 282 -1.27 -15.80 16.39
CA ASP A 282 -0.24 -16.60 17.05
C ASP A 282 0.63 -17.36 16.05
N ALA A 283 0.02 -17.91 15.00
CA ALA A 283 0.72 -18.57 13.91
C ALA A 283 1.63 -17.59 13.15
N MET A 284 1.18 -16.35 12.94
CA MET A 284 1.97 -15.31 12.24
C MET A 284 3.31 -15.01 12.93
N GLY A 285 3.34 -15.05 14.26
CA GLY A 285 4.56 -14.84 15.06
C GLY A 285 5.34 -16.11 15.41
N ARG A 286 4.92 -17.30 14.94
CA ARG A 286 5.58 -18.56 15.26
C ARG A 286 6.93 -18.66 14.57
N ALA A 287 7.98 -18.93 15.34
CA ALA A 287 9.34 -19.06 14.82
C ALA A 287 9.59 -20.44 14.18
N PHE A 288 10.32 -20.43 13.07
CA PHE A 288 10.80 -21.60 12.34
C PHE A 288 12.27 -21.41 11.95
N PRO A 289 13.05 -22.50 11.86
CA PRO A 289 14.40 -22.44 11.31
C PRO A 289 14.35 -22.39 9.78
N ALA A 290 15.02 -21.40 9.18
CA ALA A 290 15.35 -21.34 7.76
C ALA A 290 16.88 -21.44 7.56
N PRO A 291 17.38 -21.71 6.33
CA PRO A 291 18.81 -21.88 6.09
C PRO A 291 19.67 -20.65 6.47
N TRP A 292 19.11 -19.44 6.39
CA TRP A 292 19.81 -18.17 6.67
C TRP A 292 19.35 -17.48 7.97
N ASP A 293 18.26 -17.93 8.59
CA ASP A 293 17.74 -17.35 9.83
C ASP A 293 17.12 -18.45 10.71
N PRO A 294 17.68 -18.72 11.90
CA PRO A 294 17.15 -19.74 12.80
C PRO A 294 15.78 -19.41 13.42
N HIS A 295 15.29 -18.17 13.29
CA HIS A 295 14.07 -17.70 13.94
C HIS A 295 13.11 -16.92 13.02
N CYS A 296 13.07 -17.26 11.72
CA CYS A 296 12.13 -16.60 10.81
C CYS A 296 10.67 -16.89 11.20
N THR A 297 9.75 -16.03 10.78
CA THR A 297 8.33 -16.08 11.10
C THR A 297 7.51 -15.86 9.83
N PRO A 298 6.26 -16.34 9.77
CA PRO A 298 5.38 -15.96 8.66
C PRO A 298 5.23 -14.44 8.49
N TYR A 299 5.25 -13.68 9.60
CA TYR A 299 5.21 -12.22 9.57
C TYR A 299 6.43 -11.61 8.88
N ASP A 300 7.66 -11.98 9.27
CA ASP A 300 8.87 -11.43 8.64
C ASP A 300 9.00 -11.86 7.18
N TRP A 301 8.58 -13.09 6.83
CA TRP A 301 8.51 -13.53 5.44
C TRP A 301 7.59 -12.66 4.59
N ALA A 302 6.36 -12.42 5.07
CA ALA A 302 5.42 -11.55 4.37
C ALA A 302 5.93 -10.09 4.28
N TYR A 303 6.63 -9.61 5.31
CA TYR A 303 7.27 -8.30 5.29
C TYR A 303 8.37 -8.19 4.23
N ILE A 304 9.18 -9.24 4.02
CA ILE A 304 10.20 -9.25 2.95
C ILE A 304 9.55 -9.02 1.58
N CYS A 305 8.47 -9.76 1.27
CA CYS A 305 7.79 -9.60 -0.01
C CYS A 305 7.13 -8.20 -0.15
N LEU A 306 6.60 -7.66 0.95
CA LEU A 306 6.10 -6.27 1.01
C LEU A 306 7.19 -5.26 0.66
N THR A 307 8.36 -5.34 1.31
CA THR A 307 9.45 -4.38 1.10
C THR A 307 10.03 -4.46 -0.31
N HIS A 308 10.14 -5.69 -0.85
CA HIS A 308 10.69 -5.93 -2.18
C HIS A 308 9.78 -5.36 -3.29
N GLU A 309 8.47 -5.60 -3.21
CA GLU A 309 7.52 -5.04 -4.16
C GLU A 309 7.56 -3.49 -4.16
N ARG A 310 7.66 -2.88 -2.97
CA ARG A 310 7.72 -1.43 -2.82
C ARG A 310 8.96 -0.81 -3.48
N GLU A 311 10.13 -1.46 -3.39
CA GLU A 311 11.35 -0.99 -4.06
C GLU A 311 11.14 -0.85 -5.57
N HIS A 312 10.31 -1.72 -6.12
CA HIS A 312 9.93 -1.71 -7.52
C HIS A 312 8.69 -0.85 -7.81
N ALA A 313 7.91 -0.37 -6.84
CA ALA A 313 6.81 0.57 -7.11
C ALA A 313 7.27 1.99 -7.56
N LEU A 314 8.58 2.21 -7.79
CA LEU A 314 9.20 3.51 -8.04
C LEU A 314 9.95 3.61 -9.39
N PHE A 315 9.43 2.99 -10.46
CA PHE A 315 10.08 2.93 -11.78
C PHE A 315 10.27 4.27 -12.51
N ASP A 316 9.54 5.33 -12.12
CA ASP A 316 9.54 6.63 -12.83
C ASP A 316 10.40 7.71 -12.13
N ARG A 317 11.33 7.31 -11.25
CA ARG A 317 12.42 8.22 -10.91
C ARG A 317 13.40 8.26 -12.07
N ALA A 318 13.12 9.11 -13.07
CA ALA A 318 14.19 9.64 -13.89
C ALA A 318 15.30 10.18 -12.97
N PRO A 319 16.59 9.94 -13.27
CA PRO A 319 17.70 10.44 -12.46
C PRO A 319 17.68 11.97 -12.28
#